data_AF-A0A8H4C5W2-F1
#
_entry.id   AF-A0A8H4C5W2-F1
#
_cell.length_a   1.000
_cell.length_b   1.000
_cell.length_c   1.000
_cell.angle_alpha   90.00
_cell.angle_beta   90.00
_cell.angle_gamma   90.00
#
_symmetry.space_group_name_H-M   'P 1'
#
loop_
_entity.id
_entity.type
_entity.pdbx_description
1 polymer ?
#
loop_
_entity_poly.entity_id
_entity_poly.type
_entity_poly.pdbx_seq_one_letter_code
_entity_poly.pdbx_strand_id
1 'polypeptide(L)'
;MVSTLSISCLCGGSAQQVKARRSDTGHVKLSINHSDVDRHVSGVLCTSYYPIEQPDISKGLTKHEGAEGWTRYFCSTCGCQVFRSRVGVIAVIWEAATGVINDVAGNGAGGDAIFVRHNSVPDTKDGGISVWLSEIDGQTVEVLQQNGDNGSKEMLPSGPSLLTPESMPASCACGTVSFHITRPDEKSYIPHSGYPDLQYAACLHSAEFMGNAKKDKWWIRADGTKYLAGTCACRSCRLITGFEIQTWAFVPRSNIFFHVPGPDGRQVVMPLDFNALPPGILQTYSSSPGVLREFCGKCGATVFWHDKWRPDVIDISVGLFRAKEGARAETWLDWWTERCSFEEEAERGRAGEAARLARRLVDGLERGLRSGAGES
;
A
#
# COMPACT_ATOMS: atom_id res chain seq x y z
N MET A 1 -30.38 -0.42 -14.73
CA MET A 1 -29.23 -0.76 -15.60
C MET A 1 -28.10 -1.30 -14.72
N VAL A 2 -27.16 -2.09 -15.26
CA VAL A 2 -25.96 -2.52 -14.52
C VAL A 2 -24.91 -1.41 -14.67
N SER A 3 -24.38 -0.91 -13.56
CA SER A 3 -23.32 0.11 -13.59
C SER A 3 -22.04 -0.47 -14.21
N THR A 4 -21.39 0.32 -15.06
CA THR A 4 -20.12 -0.04 -15.70
C THR A 4 -19.00 0.78 -15.07
N LEU A 5 -17.90 0.13 -14.71
CA LEU A 5 -16.73 0.74 -14.09
C LEU A 5 -15.60 0.84 -15.11
N SER A 6 -15.11 2.05 -15.33
CA SER A 6 -13.89 2.26 -16.11
C SER A 6 -12.69 2.11 -15.19
N ILE A 7 -11.81 1.17 -15.49
CA ILE A 7 -10.62 0.91 -14.68
C ILE A 7 -9.33 1.15 -15.45
N SER A 8 -8.23 1.44 -14.74
CA SER A 8 -6.87 1.48 -15.30
C SER A 8 -5.82 1.33 -14.20
N CYS A 9 -4.67 0.72 -14.52
CA CYS A 9 -3.43 0.85 -13.74
C CYS A 9 -2.61 2.07 -14.21
N LEU A 10 -1.46 2.34 -13.58
CA LEU A 10 -0.66 3.52 -13.91
C LEU A 10 -0.10 3.51 -15.35
N CYS A 11 0.33 2.35 -15.85
CA CYS A 11 0.85 2.25 -17.23
C CYS A 11 -0.25 2.13 -18.29
N GLY A 12 -1.52 2.02 -17.89
CA GLY A 12 -2.65 1.81 -18.80
C GLY A 12 -2.81 0.37 -19.34
N GLY A 13 -1.87 -0.54 -19.04
CA GLY A 13 -1.87 -1.90 -19.58
C GLY A 13 -3.06 -2.78 -19.14
N SER A 14 -3.74 -2.42 -18.05
CA SER A 14 -4.94 -3.12 -17.56
C SER A 14 -6.23 -2.32 -17.79
N ALA A 15 -6.20 -1.27 -18.60
CA ALA A 15 -7.37 -0.41 -18.82
C ALA A 15 -8.48 -1.17 -19.52
N GLN A 16 -9.67 -1.19 -18.92
CA GLN A 16 -10.86 -1.84 -19.46
C GLN A 16 -12.14 -1.34 -18.79
N GLN A 17 -13.28 -1.73 -19.35
CA GLN A 17 -14.60 -1.55 -18.74
C GLN A 17 -15.05 -2.86 -18.09
N VAL A 18 -15.49 -2.82 -16.84
CA VAL A 18 -16.02 -3.98 -16.11
C VAL A 18 -17.43 -3.70 -15.60
N LYS A 19 -18.25 -4.73 -15.43
CA LYS A 19 -19.61 -4.56 -14.91
C LYS A 19 -19.62 -4.72 -13.40
N ALA A 20 -20.22 -3.75 -12.70
CA ALA A 20 -20.46 -3.86 -11.27
C ALA A 20 -21.45 -4.99 -10.99
N ARG A 21 -21.20 -5.79 -9.95
CA ARG A 21 -22.18 -6.80 -9.50
C ARG A 21 -23.33 -6.08 -8.81
N ARG A 22 -24.57 -6.42 -9.17
CA ARG A 22 -25.76 -5.82 -8.54
C ARG A 22 -25.78 -6.09 -7.03
N SER A 23 -26.07 -5.04 -6.26
CA SER A 23 -26.55 -5.16 -4.89
C SER A 23 -28.07 -5.04 -4.89
N ASP A 24 -28.78 -6.02 -4.34
CA ASP A 24 -30.24 -5.95 -4.19
C ASP A 24 -30.67 -4.96 -3.09
N THR A 25 -29.72 -4.35 -2.36
CA THR A 25 -29.96 -3.63 -1.09
C THR A 25 -29.61 -2.14 -1.10
N GLY A 26 -29.58 -1.49 -2.27
CA GLY A 26 -29.26 -0.06 -2.39
C GLY A 26 -27.76 0.18 -2.62
N HIS A 27 -27.08 0.89 -1.71
CA HIS A 27 -25.65 1.23 -1.83
C HIS A 27 -24.75 -0.01 -1.89
N VAL A 28 -23.66 0.07 -2.66
CA VAL A 28 -22.60 -0.94 -2.61
C VAL A 28 -21.80 -0.77 -1.31
N LYS A 29 -21.83 -1.79 -0.45
CA LYS A 29 -21.14 -1.79 0.84
C LYS A 29 -19.72 -2.35 0.68
N LEU A 30 -18.72 -1.49 0.81
CA LEU A 30 -17.31 -1.81 0.74
C LEU A 30 -16.73 -2.08 2.12
N SER A 31 -15.71 -2.94 2.16
CA SER A 31 -14.95 -3.24 3.38
C SER A 31 -13.48 -2.86 3.19
N ILE A 32 -12.85 -2.40 4.26
CA ILE A 32 -11.42 -2.12 4.33
C ILE A 32 -10.77 -3.29 5.06
N ASN A 33 -10.00 -4.12 4.35
CA ASN A 33 -9.40 -5.33 4.88
C ASN A 33 -7.95 -5.09 5.32
N HIS A 34 -7.61 -5.59 6.51
CA HIS A 34 -6.31 -5.41 7.16
C HIS A 34 -5.55 -6.72 7.38
N SER A 35 -5.99 -7.83 6.79
CA SER A 35 -5.34 -9.11 7.03
C SER A 35 -3.86 -9.08 6.64
N ASP A 36 -3.05 -9.83 7.39
CA ASP A 36 -1.61 -9.91 7.14
C ASP A 36 -1.32 -10.32 5.69
N VAL A 37 -2.07 -11.27 5.13
CA VAL A 37 -1.89 -11.67 3.73
C VAL A 37 -2.13 -10.52 2.75
N ASP A 38 -3.23 -9.79 2.89
CA ASP A 38 -3.52 -8.67 1.99
C ASP A 38 -2.50 -7.54 2.15
N ARG A 39 -1.99 -7.33 3.37
CA ARG A 39 -0.93 -6.38 3.67
C ARG A 39 0.37 -6.73 2.94
N HIS A 40 0.82 -7.97 3.11
CA HIS A 40 2.10 -8.46 2.56
C HIS A 40 2.06 -8.73 1.04
N VAL A 41 0.89 -9.01 0.45
CA VAL A 41 0.76 -9.27 -0.99
C VAL A 41 0.65 -7.98 -1.82
N SER A 42 0.17 -6.90 -1.20
CA SER A 42 -0.03 -5.60 -1.86
C SER A 42 1.07 -4.59 -1.53
N GLY A 43 1.58 -4.61 -0.29
CA GLY A 43 2.50 -3.62 0.26
C GLY A 43 1.80 -2.45 0.98
N VAL A 44 0.47 -2.34 0.91
CA VAL A 44 -0.31 -1.31 1.63
C VAL A 44 -0.81 -1.84 2.98
N LEU A 45 -1.09 -0.95 3.95
CA LEU A 45 -1.65 -1.37 5.25
C LEU A 45 -3.08 -1.90 5.19
N CYS A 46 -3.86 -1.51 4.18
CA CYS A 46 -5.22 -2.00 3.99
C CYS A 46 -5.59 -2.05 2.52
N THR A 47 -6.50 -2.96 2.17
CA THR A 47 -7.02 -3.10 0.81
C THR A 47 -8.54 -2.96 0.79
N SER A 48 -9.09 -2.49 -0.31
CA SER A 48 -10.54 -2.46 -0.52
C SER A 48 -10.87 -2.82 -1.96
N TYR A 49 -11.98 -3.55 -2.14
CA TYR A 49 -12.36 -4.10 -3.42
C TYR A 49 -13.85 -3.90 -3.69
N TYR A 50 -14.16 -3.61 -4.95
CA TYR A 50 -15.51 -3.40 -5.48
C TYR A 50 -16.02 -4.69 -6.14
N PRO A 51 -17.21 -5.20 -5.78
CA PRO A 51 -17.77 -6.40 -6.39
C PRO A 51 -18.08 -6.22 -7.88
N ILE A 52 -17.59 -7.13 -8.72
CA ILE A 52 -17.80 -7.09 -10.18
C ILE A 52 -18.28 -8.44 -10.74
N GLU A 53 -18.74 -8.41 -11.98
CA GLU A 53 -18.82 -9.60 -12.84
C GLU A 53 -17.41 -10.00 -13.32
N GLN A 54 -17.27 -11.15 -13.98
CA GLN A 54 -15.97 -11.62 -14.47
C GLN A 54 -15.35 -10.62 -15.48
N PRO A 55 -14.13 -10.13 -15.24
CA PRO A 55 -13.44 -9.20 -16.14
C PRO A 55 -12.68 -9.95 -17.25
N ASP A 56 -12.10 -9.20 -18.19
CA ASP A 56 -11.10 -9.74 -19.11
C ASP A 56 -9.74 -9.83 -18.40
N ILE A 57 -9.22 -11.05 -18.29
CA ILE A 57 -7.92 -11.37 -17.68
C ILE A 57 -6.88 -11.84 -18.71
N SER A 58 -7.16 -11.71 -20.01
CA SER A 58 -6.37 -12.34 -21.08
C SER A 58 -5.05 -11.63 -21.41
N LYS A 59 -4.85 -10.38 -21.00
CA LYS A 59 -3.68 -9.57 -21.39
C LYS A 59 -3.11 -8.76 -20.25
N GLY A 60 -1.77 -8.70 -20.19
CA GLY A 60 -1.03 -7.75 -19.36
C GLY A 60 -1.17 -7.94 -17.85
N LEU A 61 -1.71 -9.07 -17.40
CA LEU A 61 -1.90 -9.41 -15.99
C LEU A 61 -1.11 -10.68 -15.63
N THR A 62 -0.50 -10.65 -14.46
CA THR A 62 0.13 -11.80 -13.82
C THR A 62 -0.79 -12.32 -12.72
N LYS A 63 -0.96 -13.64 -12.66
CA LYS A 63 -1.77 -14.34 -11.65
C LYS A 63 -0.91 -14.74 -10.45
N HIS A 64 -1.40 -14.50 -9.24
CA HIS A 64 -0.83 -15.01 -8.00
C HIS A 64 -1.89 -15.73 -7.17
N GLU A 65 -1.70 -17.01 -6.91
CA GLU A 65 -2.57 -17.81 -6.05
C GLU A 65 -2.08 -17.75 -4.61
N GLY A 66 -2.93 -17.21 -3.72
CA GLY A 66 -2.67 -17.15 -2.29
C GLY A 66 -3.13 -18.42 -1.56
N ALA A 67 -2.48 -18.74 -0.45
CA ALA A 67 -2.80 -19.90 0.38
C ALA A 67 -4.21 -19.82 1.01
N GLU A 68 -4.77 -18.62 1.08
CA GLU A 68 -6.10 -18.27 1.59
C GLU A 68 -7.23 -18.45 0.56
N GLY A 69 -6.90 -19.02 -0.61
CA GLY A 69 -7.88 -19.36 -1.64
C GLY A 69 -8.29 -18.19 -2.54
N TRP A 70 -7.75 -16.98 -2.30
CA TRP A 70 -7.86 -15.88 -3.25
C TRP A 70 -6.76 -15.97 -4.30
N THR A 71 -7.15 -15.79 -5.55
CA THR A 71 -6.26 -15.48 -6.65
C THR A 71 -6.24 -13.97 -6.86
N ARG A 72 -5.06 -13.37 -6.97
CA ARG A 72 -4.89 -11.95 -7.32
C ARG A 72 -4.32 -11.81 -8.73
N TYR A 73 -4.73 -10.74 -9.40
CA TYR A 73 -4.28 -10.40 -10.75
C TYR A 73 -3.74 -8.98 -10.71
N PHE A 74 -2.46 -8.85 -11.03
CA PHE A 74 -1.75 -7.57 -11.03
C PHE A 74 -1.12 -7.29 -12.39
N CYS A 75 -0.94 -6.01 -12.72
CA CYS A 75 -0.35 -5.61 -13.98
C CYS A 75 1.10 -6.08 -14.08
N SER A 76 1.43 -6.88 -15.10
CA SER A 76 2.77 -7.45 -15.31
C SER A 76 3.85 -6.39 -15.58
N THR A 77 3.45 -5.16 -15.90
CA THR A 77 4.36 -4.05 -16.20
C THR A 77 4.63 -3.15 -15.00
N CYS A 78 3.59 -2.71 -14.29
CA CYS A 78 3.72 -1.71 -13.22
C CYS A 78 3.42 -2.24 -11.81
N GLY A 79 3.05 -3.52 -11.66
CA GLY A 79 2.80 -4.15 -10.35
C GLY A 79 1.42 -3.89 -9.74
N CYS A 80 0.61 -2.99 -10.32
CA CYS A 80 -0.71 -2.63 -9.80
C CYS A 80 -1.62 -3.83 -9.59
N GLN A 81 -2.12 -4.02 -8.37
CA GLN A 81 -3.20 -4.96 -8.09
C GLN A 81 -4.46 -4.47 -8.78
N VAL A 82 -5.11 -5.32 -9.58
CA VAL A 82 -6.28 -4.92 -10.39
C VAL A 82 -7.51 -5.69 -9.95
N PHE A 83 -7.40 -7.01 -9.86
CA PHE A 83 -8.52 -7.88 -9.53
C PHE A 83 -8.13 -8.93 -8.50
N ARG A 84 -9.15 -9.48 -7.84
CA ARG A 84 -9.04 -10.77 -7.17
C ARG A 84 -10.26 -11.64 -7.43
N SER A 85 -10.05 -12.95 -7.36
CA SER A 85 -11.11 -13.94 -7.49
C SER A 85 -10.98 -15.08 -6.49
N ARG A 86 -12.10 -15.64 -6.06
CA ARG A 86 -12.14 -16.89 -5.28
C ARG A 86 -13.27 -17.77 -5.73
N VAL A 87 -13.11 -19.09 -5.57
CA VAL A 87 -14.22 -20.03 -5.78
C VAL A 87 -15.23 -19.83 -4.65
N GLY A 88 -16.44 -19.39 -4.99
CA GLY A 88 -17.57 -19.32 -4.07
C GLY A 88 -18.42 -20.58 -4.10
N VAL A 89 -19.48 -20.62 -3.28
CA VAL A 89 -20.39 -21.78 -3.18
C VAL A 89 -21.13 -22.05 -4.50
N ILE A 90 -21.58 -20.98 -5.17
CA ILE A 90 -22.41 -21.06 -6.38
C ILE A 90 -21.61 -20.70 -7.64
N ALA A 91 -20.73 -19.70 -7.53
CA ALA A 91 -19.95 -19.18 -8.64
C ALA A 91 -18.64 -18.54 -8.14
N VAL A 92 -17.74 -18.27 -9.07
CA VAL A 92 -16.52 -17.50 -8.79
C VAL A 92 -16.89 -16.07 -8.40
N ILE A 93 -16.36 -15.62 -7.27
CA ILE A 93 -16.48 -14.24 -6.80
C ILE A 93 -15.35 -13.45 -7.45
N TRP A 94 -15.69 -12.30 -8.03
CA TRP A 94 -14.76 -11.38 -8.68
C TRP A 94 -14.88 -9.99 -8.08
N GLU A 95 -13.74 -9.36 -7.80
CA GLU A 95 -13.68 -8.03 -7.25
C GLU A 95 -12.54 -7.23 -7.90
N ALA A 96 -12.76 -5.94 -8.14
CA ALA A 96 -11.75 -5.00 -8.60
C ALA A 96 -11.18 -4.19 -7.44
N ALA A 97 -9.89 -3.93 -7.43
CA ALA A 97 -9.29 -3.02 -6.46
C ALA A 97 -9.90 -1.62 -6.63
N THR A 98 -10.30 -0.96 -5.54
CA THR A 98 -11.03 0.33 -5.62
C THR A 98 -10.21 1.45 -6.27
N GLY A 99 -8.89 1.47 -6.04
CA GLY A 99 -7.98 2.48 -6.55
C GLY A 99 -7.80 2.46 -8.07
N VAL A 100 -8.13 1.35 -8.75
CA VAL A 100 -8.09 1.29 -10.23
C VAL A 100 -9.34 1.88 -10.89
N ILE A 101 -10.41 2.14 -10.13
CA ILE A 101 -11.68 2.66 -10.66
C ILE A 101 -11.55 4.17 -10.89
N ASN A 102 -11.68 4.58 -12.15
CA ASN A 102 -11.64 5.97 -12.57
C ASN A 102 -13.06 6.57 -12.66
N ASP A 103 -14.03 5.80 -13.15
CA ASP A 103 -15.39 6.29 -13.35
C ASP A 103 -16.41 5.16 -13.18
N VAL A 104 -17.61 5.53 -12.77
CA VAL A 104 -18.78 4.65 -12.66
C VAL A 104 -19.87 5.22 -13.55
N ALA A 105 -20.05 4.60 -14.72
CA ALA A 105 -21.04 5.00 -15.70
C ALA A 105 -22.35 4.20 -15.54
N GLY A 106 -23.48 4.92 -15.57
CA GLY A 106 -24.83 4.36 -15.63
C GLY A 106 -25.78 4.90 -14.56
N ASN A 107 -27.05 5.08 -14.93
CA ASN A 107 -28.12 5.55 -14.04
C ASN A 107 -28.67 4.41 -13.17
N GLY A 108 -27.84 3.89 -12.27
CA GLY A 108 -28.33 3.04 -11.18
C GLY A 108 -29.18 3.89 -10.24
N ALA A 109 -30.36 3.41 -9.85
CA ALA A 109 -31.17 4.04 -8.79
C ALA A 109 -30.55 3.88 -7.38
N GLY A 110 -29.35 3.29 -7.27
CA GLY A 110 -28.59 3.15 -6.04
C GLY A 110 -27.67 4.35 -5.86
N GLY A 111 -27.51 4.81 -4.61
CA GLY A 111 -26.52 5.84 -4.31
C GLY A 111 -25.09 5.29 -4.32
N ASP A 112 -24.13 6.19 -4.17
CA ASP A 112 -22.69 5.91 -4.15
C ASP A 112 -22.32 4.73 -3.24
N ALA A 113 -21.30 3.95 -3.60
CA ALA A 113 -20.71 3.00 -2.68
C ALA A 113 -20.26 3.67 -1.37
N ILE A 114 -20.27 2.90 -0.29
CA ILE A 114 -19.92 3.35 1.06
C ILE A 114 -19.01 2.34 1.76
N PHE A 115 -18.02 2.83 2.50
CA PHE A 115 -17.20 2.00 3.38
C PHE A 115 -17.95 1.79 4.69
N VAL A 116 -18.30 0.55 5.02
CA VAL A 116 -19.16 0.27 6.19
C VAL A 116 -18.42 -0.47 7.30
N ARG A 117 -17.28 -1.10 7.00
CA ARG A 117 -16.56 -1.92 7.98
C ARG A 117 -15.08 -2.11 7.69
N HIS A 118 -14.34 -2.36 8.77
CA HIS A 118 -13.01 -2.92 8.77
C HIS A 118 -13.05 -4.44 9.02
N ASN A 119 -12.31 -5.19 8.22
CA ASN A 119 -12.14 -6.63 8.35
C ASN A 119 -10.72 -6.96 8.81
N SER A 120 -10.57 -8.05 9.58
CA SER A 120 -9.27 -8.59 10.02
C SER A 120 -8.38 -7.57 10.75
N VAL A 121 -8.97 -6.64 11.49
CA VAL A 121 -8.21 -5.71 12.35
C VAL A 121 -7.34 -6.44 13.38
N PRO A 122 -7.80 -7.54 14.04
CA PRO A 122 -6.95 -8.26 14.99
C PRO A 122 -5.61 -8.76 14.42
N ASP A 123 -5.53 -9.09 13.12
CA ASP A 123 -4.29 -9.52 12.46
C ASP A 123 -3.18 -8.45 12.55
N THR A 124 -3.58 -7.17 12.65
CA THR A 124 -2.63 -6.05 12.73
C THR A 124 -1.96 -5.92 14.09
N LYS A 125 -2.52 -6.51 15.15
CA LYS A 125 -2.13 -6.42 16.57
C LYS A 125 -2.22 -5.04 17.22
N ASP A 126 -1.94 -3.98 16.47
CA ASP A 126 -1.94 -2.59 16.93
C ASP A 126 -3.18 -1.81 16.45
N GLY A 127 -4.06 -2.42 15.66
CA GLY A 127 -5.22 -1.80 15.03
C GLY A 127 -4.96 -1.30 13.60
N GLY A 128 -3.72 -1.39 13.09
CA GLY A 128 -3.37 -0.98 11.73
C GLY A 128 -3.84 0.44 11.40
N ILE A 129 -4.24 0.68 10.16
CA ILE A 129 -4.73 2.01 9.75
C ILE A 129 -6.20 2.26 10.14
N SER A 130 -6.93 1.27 10.69
CA SER A 130 -8.34 1.52 11.10
C SER A 130 -8.46 2.52 12.23
N VAL A 131 -7.40 2.69 13.03
CA VAL A 131 -7.37 3.70 14.10
C VAL A 131 -7.53 5.12 13.57
N TRP A 132 -7.13 5.40 12.32
CA TRP A 132 -7.31 6.69 11.65
C TRP A 132 -8.51 6.72 10.69
N LEU A 133 -9.30 5.64 10.61
CA LEU A 133 -10.41 5.49 9.68
C LEU A 133 -11.71 5.05 10.39
N SER A 134 -11.87 5.45 11.65
CA SER A 134 -13.05 5.12 12.45
C SER A 134 -14.35 5.73 11.93
N GLU A 135 -14.27 6.84 11.18
CA GLU A 135 -15.41 7.52 10.58
C GLU A 135 -15.11 7.99 9.15
N ILE A 136 -16.01 7.69 8.21
CA ILE A 136 -15.96 8.14 6.82
C ILE A 136 -17.30 8.77 6.48
N ASP A 137 -17.29 10.01 5.97
CA ASP A 137 -18.51 10.76 5.57
C ASP A 137 -19.57 10.87 6.69
N GLY A 138 -19.13 11.05 7.95
CA GLY A 138 -20.02 11.11 9.11
C GLY A 138 -20.61 9.75 9.54
N GLN A 139 -20.16 8.65 8.91
CA GLN A 139 -20.58 7.29 9.26
C GLN A 139 -19.44 6.54 9.96
N THR A 140 -19.75 5.96 11.12
CA THR A 140 -18.82 5.06 11.81
C THR A 140 -18.57 3.82 10.96
N VAL A 141 -17.30 3.46 10.79
CA VAL A 141 -16.89 2.25 10.08
C VAL A 141 -16.75 1.12 11.10
N GLU A 142 -17.64 0.12 11.03
CA GLU A 142 -17.69 -0.94 12.03
C GLU A 142 -16.42 -1.79 12.04
N VAL A 143 -15.86 -2.07 13.21
CA VAL A 143 -14.77 -3.06 13.35
C VAL A 143 -15.40 -4.40 13.68
N LEU A 144 -15.37 -5.34 12.73
CA LEU A 144 -15.82 -6.70 13.00
C LEU A 144 -14.81 -7.42 13.88
N GLN A 145 -15.17 -7.59 15.16
CA GLN A 145 -14.45 -8.52 16.04
C GLN A 145 -14.72 -9.95 15.55
N GLN A 146 -13.68 -10.67 15.16
CA GLN A 146 -13.82 -12.11 14.93
C GLN A 146 -14.01 -12.77 16.29
N ASN A 147 -15.24 -13.15 16.62
CA ASN A 147 -15.53 -14.03 17.73
C ASN A 147 -15.03 -15.44 17.37
N GLY A 148 -13.90 -15.85 17.94
CA GLY A 148 -13.41 -17.21 17.86
C GLY A 148 -12.01 -17.32 17.31
N ASP A 149 -11.14 -17.89 18.13
CA ASP A 149 -9.82 -18.41 17.78
C ASP A 149 -9.98 -19.58 16.78
N ASN A 150 -10.36 -19.27 15.55
CA ASN A 150 -10.16 -20.20 14.44
C ASN A 150 -8.68 -20.12 14.11
N GLY A 151 -7.87 -20.82 14.92
CA GLY A 151 -6.41 -20.79 14.95
C GLY A 151 -5.83 -20.31 13.64
N SER A 152 -5.21 -19.13 13.66
CA SER A 152 -4.63 -18.48 12.50
C SER A 152 -3.68 -19.48 11.83
N LYS A 153 -4.14 -20.10 10.76
CA LYS A 153 -3.26 -20.94 9.95
C LYS A 153 -2.20 -19.98 9.43
N GLU A 154 -0.92 -20.18 9.75
CA GLU A 154 0.14 -19.34 9.20
C GLU A 154 0.06 -19.44 7.67
N MET A 155 -0.47 -18.41 7.02
CA MET A 155 -0.66 -18.36 5.56
C MET A 155 0.51 -17.67 4.86
N LEU A 156 1.38 -17.05 5.66
CA LEU A 156 2.58 -16.37 5.19
C LEU A 156 3.80 -17.26 5.41
N PRO A 157 4.76 -17.27 4.47
CA PRO A 157 6.07 -17.86 4.71
C PRO A 157 6.73 -17.23 5.91
N SER A 158 7.50 -18.02 6.67
CA SER A 158 8.27 -17.53 7.81
C SER A 158 9.11 -16.31 7.43
N GLY A 159 9.25 -15.39 8.39
CA GLY A 159 10.17 -14.26 8.30
C GLY A 159 11.60 -14.70 8.01
N PRO A 160 12.43 -13.82 7.42
CA PRO A 160 13.87 -14.03 7.52
C PRO A 160 14.20 -14.18 9.02
N SER A 161 15.00 -15.21 9.36
CA SER A 161 15.45 -15.38 10.74
C SER A 161 16.20 -14.12 11.17
N LEU A 162 15.69 -13.45 12.22
CA LEU A 162 16.27 -12.23 12.75
C LEU A 162 17.76 -12.45 13.04
N LEU A 163 18.61 -11.72 12.34
CA LEU A 163 20.06 -11.78 12.54
C LEU A 163 20.43 -11.13 13.88
N THR A 164 19.66 -10.13 14.31
CA THR A 164 19.80 -9.42 15.59
C THR A 164 18.44 -8.86 16.08
N PRO A 165 18.27 -8.61 17.38
CA PRO A 165 17.10 -7.89 17.92
C PRO A 165 16.92 -6.46 17.37
N GLU A 166 18.00 -5.87 16.84
CA GLU A 166 18.08 -4.50 16.31
C GLU A 166 17.79 -4.42 14.79
N SER A 167 16.97 -5.34 14.28
CA SER A 167 16.55 -5.35 12.88
C SER A 167 15.04 -5.50 12.76
N MET A 168 14.44 -4.82 11.78
CA MET A 168 13.03 -4.97 11.43
C MET A 168 12.90 -5.73 10.11
N PRO A 169 12.43 -6.99 10.13
CA PRO A 169 12.18 -7.77 8.93
C PRO A 169 11.07 -7.17 8.08
N ALA A 170 11.20 -7.36 6.78
CA ALA A 170 10.19 -7.04 5.79
C ALA A 170 10.16 -8.10 4.68
N SER A 171 8.99 -8.39 4.16
CA SER A 171 8.87 -9.32 3.03
C SER A 171 7.48 -9.30 2.42
N CYS A 172 7.39 -9.66 1.15
CA CYS A 172 6.11 -9.90 0.48
C CYS A 172 5.49 -11.25 0.84
N ALA A 173 4.20 -11.43 0.54
CA ALA A 173 3.45 -12.63 0.89
C ALA A 173 4.01 -13.92 0.25
N CYS A 174 4.65 -13.84 -0.92
CA CYS A 174 5.23 -15.02 -1.57
C CYS A 174 6.67 -15.34 -1.17
N GLY A 175 7.29 -14.50 -0.33
CA GLY A 175 8.66 -14.67 0.18
C GLY A 175 9.79 -14.35 -0.82
N THR A 176 9.49 -14.07 -2.09
CA THR A 176 10.52 -13.73 -3.10
C THR A 176 11.28 -12.46 -2.74
N VAL A 177 10.57 -11.43 -2.28
CA VAL A 177 11.17 -10.24 -1.69
C VAL A 177 11.23 -10.43 -0.18
N SER A 178 12.46 -10.42 0.35
CA SER A 178 12.75 -10.52 1.78
C SER A 178 13.96 -9.65 2.09
N PHE A 179 13.84 -8.76 3.07
CA PHE A 179 14.88 -7.87 3.51
C PHE A 179 14.68 -7.51 4.99
N HIS A 180 15.61 -6.78 5.57
CA HIS A 180 15.39 -6.09 6.84
C HIS A 180 15.91 -4.66 6.75
N ILE A 181 15.45 -3.84 7.69
CA ILE A 181 16.06 -2.54 7.96
C ILE A 181 16.73 -2.51 9.32
N THR A 182 17.74 -1.65 9.47
CA THR A 182 18.41 -1.36 10.75
C THR A 182 17.95 -0.02 11.31
N ARG A 183 18.17 0.20 12.61
CA ARG A 183 17.96 1.51 13.25
C ARG A 183 18.79 2.60 12.55
N PRO A 184 18.39 3.88 12.66
CA PRO A 184 19.23 4.97 12.17
C PRO A 184 20.62 4.91 12.81
N ASP A 185 21.65 5.10 12.01
CA ASP A 185 23.05 5.14 12.42
C ASP A 185 23.75 6.36 11.79
N GLU A 186 25.06 6.49 11.98
CA GLU A 186 25.83 7.61 11.41
C GLU A 186 25.66 7.75 9.89
N LYS A 187 25.52 6.62 9.16
CA LYS A 187 25.36 6.62 7.70
C LYS A 187 23.98 7.11 7.29
N SER A 188 22.97 6.92 8.13
CA SER A 188 21.62 7.41 7.90
C SER A 188 21.53 8.93 7.72
N TYR A 189 22.49 9.69 8.27
CA TYR A 189 22.54 11.16 8.17
C TYR A 189 23.28 11.67 6.92
N ILE A 190 23.93 10.80 6.14
CA ILE A 190 24.69 11.20 4.95
C ILE A 190 23.79 11.71 3.80
N PRO A 191 22.70 11.01 3.42
CA PRO A 191 21.89 11.38 2.27
C PRO A 191 21.36 12.81 2.31
N HIS A 192 21.08 13.36 1.13
CA HIS A 192 20.34 14.61 1.00
C HIS A 192 19.00 14.33 0.31
N SER A 193 17.93 14.96 0.80
CA SER A 193 16.64 14.97 0.15
C SER A 193 16.00 16.33 0.30
N GLY A 194 15.30 16.77 -0.75
CA GLY A 194 14.28 17.81 -0.63
C GLY A 194 13.21 17.41 0.39
N TYR A 195 12.44 18.39 0.87
CA TYR A 195 11.30 18.10 1.74
C TYR A 195 10.26 17.25 0.99
N PRO A 196 9.63 16.29 1.67
CA PRO A 196 8.56 15.51 1.07
C PRO A 196 7.27 16.32 1.09
N ASP A 197 6.39 16.07 0.13
CA ASP A 197 5.04 16.65 0.15
C ASP A 197 4.32 16.33 1.48
N LEU A 198 4.59 15.15 2.05
CA LEU A 198 4.08 14.73 3.35
C LEU A 198 4.24 15.79 4.45
N GLN A 199 5.36 16.52 4.50
CA GLN A 199 5.55 17.58 5.52
C GLN A 199 5.09 18.97 5.05
N TYR A 200 5.25 19.25 3.76
CA TYR A 200 4.97 20.55 3.17
C TYR A 200 4.33 20.37 1.80
N ALA A 201 3.10 20.89 1.63
CA ALA A 201 2.37 20.71 0.38
C ALA A 201 3.11 21.28 -0.83
N ALA A 202 3.51 20.39 -1.74
CA ALA A 202 4.33 20.76 -2.89
C ALA A 202 3.62 21.81 -3.77
N CYS A 203 2.28 21.81 -3.79
CA CYS A 203 1.47 22.79 -4.51
C CYS A 203 1.42 24.18 -3.84
N LEU A 204 1.83 24.32 -2.58
CA LEU A 204 1.79 25.57 -1.79
C LEU A 204 3.17 26.18 -1.54
N HIS A 205 4.25 25.49 -1.93
CA HIS A 205 5.63 25.89 -1.65
C HIS A 205 6.46 25.99 -2.93
N SER A 206 7.45 26.89 -2.95
CA SER A 206 8.35 27.04 -4.09
C SER A 206 9.33 25.86 -4.21
N ALA A 207 9.85 25.64 -5.42
CA ALA A 207 10.85 24.61 -5.65
C ALA A 207 12.12 24.82 -4.82
N GLU A 208 12.52 26.07 -4.56
CA GLU A 208 13.67 26.42 -3.73
C GLU A 208 13.44 26.03 -2.26
N PHE A 209 12.24 26.28 -1.73
CA PHE A 209 11.88 25.85 -0.38
C PHE A 209 11.87 24.33 -0.28
N MET A 210 11.18 23.66 -1.21
CA MET A 210 11.10 22.20 -1.27
C MET A 210 12.48 21.54 -1.48
N GLY A 211 13.44 22.29 -2.02
CA GLY A 211 14.84 21.85 -2.16
C GLY A 211 15.57 21.59 -0.84
N ASN A 212 15.02 22.00 0.32
CA ASN A 212 15.60 21.77 1.65
C ASN A 212 17.05 22.29 1.76
N ALA A 213 17.25 23.59 1.49
CA ALA A 213 18.59 24.20 1.54
C ALA A 213 19.29 24.08 2.92
N LYS A 214 18.51 23.90 4.00
CA LYS A 214 19.01 23.66 5.36
C LYS A 214 19.55 22.24 5.56
N LYS A 215 19.27 21.32 4.64
CA LYS A 215 19.66 19.91 4.66
C LYS A 215 19.10 19.17 5.89
N ASP A 216 17.88 19.50 6.29
CA ASP A 216 17.18 18.83 7.37
C ASP A 216 17.03 17.34 7.05
N LYS A 217 17.34 16.47 8.02
CA LYS A 217 17.27 15.01 7.88
C LYS A 217 15.89 14.53 8.30
N TRP A 218 14.87 15.01 7.60
CA TRP A 218 13.47 14.85 7.98
C TRP A 218 13.01 13.39 8.12
N TRP A 219 13.69 12.44 7.47
CA TRP A 219 13.40 11.01 7.59
C TRP A 219 13.88 10.41 8.91
N ILE A 220 14.76 11.08 9.66
CA ILE A 220 15.23 10.65 10.97
C ILE A 220 14.44 11.37 12.05
N ARG A 221 13.85 10.59 12.95
CA ARG A 221 12.85 11.04 13.92
C ARG A 221 13.19 10.54 15.32
N ALA A 222 12.50 11.10 16.32
CA ALA A 222 12.64 10.71 17.73
C ALA A 222 14.12 10.59 18.17
N ASP A 223 14.88 11.67 17.98
CA ASP A 223 16.30 11.77 18.34
C ASP A 223 17.19 10.65 17.78
N GLY A 224 16.91 10.22 16.54
CA GLY A 224 17.72 9.22 15.85
C GLY A 224 17.29 7.78 16.10
N THR A 225 16.14 7.54 16.73
CA THR A 225 15.67 6.18 17.05
C THR A 225 14.66 5.63 16.04
N LYS A 226 13.96 6.49 15.30
CA LYS A 226 12.89 6.11 14.37
C LYS A 226 13.08 6.72 12.99
N TYR A 227 12.41 6.12 12.00
CA TYR A 227 12.24 6.71 10.67
C TYR A 227 10.88 7.39 10.54
N LEU A 228 10.80 8.43 9.72
CA LEU A 228 9.50 9.01 9.37
C LEU A 228 8.69 7.98 8.57
N ALA A 229 7.39 7.94 8.82
CA ALA A 229 6.40 7.25 8.00
C ALA A 229 5.19 8.15 7.73
N GLY A 230 4.43 7.85 6.68
CA GLY A 230 3.23 8.61 6.38
C GLY A 230 2.37 7.99 5.30
N THR A 231 1.24 8.65 5.05
CA THR A 231 0.24 8.24 4.07
C THR A 231 0.34 9.11 2.81
N CYS A 232 0.00 8.53 1.66
CA CYS A 232 -0.05 9.22 0.38
C CYS A 232 -1.28 8.81 -0.42
N ALA A 233 -2.03 9.79 -0.92
CA ALA A 233 -3.23 9.63 -1.73
C ALA A 233 -3.04 10.12 -3.18
N CYS A 234 -1.79 10.30 -3.62
CA CYS A 234 -1.52 10.79 -4.98
C CYS A 234 -2.02 9.81 -6.05
N ARG A 235 -2.38 10.34 -7.23
CA ARG A 235 -2.88 9.52 -8.34
C ARG A 235 -1.89 8.42 -8.73
N SER A 236 -0.60 8.68 -8.67
CA SER A 236 0.41 7.71 -9.09
C SER A 236 0.57 6.55 -8.10
N CYS A 237 0.58 6.82 -6.79
CA CYS A 237 0.62 5.80 -5.75
C CYS A 237 -0.64 4.93 -5.85
N ARG A 238 -1.80 5.56 -5.98
CA ARG A 238 -3.07 4.88 -6.18
C ARG A 238 -3.03 3.87 -7.32
N LEU A 239 -2.59 4.31 -8.50
CA LEU A 239 -2.59 3.50 -9.72
C LEU A 239 -1.41 2.52 -9.81
N ILE A 240 -0.44 2.59 -8.88
CA ILE A 240 0.64 1.61 -8.73
C ILE A 240 0.29 0.52 -7.73
N THR A 241 -0.44 0.85 -6.67
CA THR A 241 -0.82 -0.15 -5.66
C THR A 241 -2.15 -0.82 -6.02
N GLY A 242 -3.05 -0.08 -6.67
CA GLY A 242 -4.45 -0.45 -6.87
C GLY A 242 -5.38 0.04 -5.76
N PHE A 243 -4.87 0.78 -4.77
CA PHE A 243 -5.62 1.18 -3.57
C PHE A 243 -5.45 2.67 -3.26
N GLU A 244 -6.42 3.25 -2.57
CA GLU A 244 -6.49 4.70 -2.33
C GLU A 244 -5.32 5.28 -1.56
N ILE A 245 -4.82 4.54 -0.57
CA ILE A 245 -3.84 5.03 0.40
C ILE A 245 -2.62 4.14 0.31
N GLN A 246 -1.48 4.74 0.00
CA GLN A 246 -0.17 4.10 0.13
C GLN A 246 0.53 4.62 1.38
N THR A 247 1.15 3.72 2.12
CA THR A 247 1.89 4.01 3.34
C THR A 247 3.38 3.79 3.12
N TRP A 248 4.18 4.83 3.30
CA TRP A 248 5.62 4.81 3.08
C TRP A 248 6.38 5.02 4.38
N ALA A 249 7.46 4.27 4.58
CA ALA A 249 8.53 4.61 5.52
C ALA A 249 9.75 5.11 4.74
N PHE A 250 10.40 6.16 5.24
CA PHE A 250 11.51 6.82 4.54
C PHE A 250 12.83 6.38 5.16
N VAL A 251 13.54 5.46 4.48
CA VAL A 251 14.70 4.78 5.05
C VAL A 251 15.93 4.98 4.15
N PRO A 252 17.08 5.39 4.71
CA PRO A 252 18.31 5.48 3.94
C PRO A 252 18.70 4.14 3.33
N ARG A 253 19.18 4.17 2.08
CA ARG A 253 19.61 2.97 1.35
C ARG A 253 20.66 2.15 2.10
N SER A 254 21.53 2.81 2.87
CA SER A 254 22.56 2.20 3.73
C SER A 254 22.00 1.31 4.84
N ASN A 255 20.72 1.46 5.18
CA ASN A 255 20.06 0.78 6.29
C ASN A 255 19.10 -0.32 5.81
N ILE A 256 19.21 -0.75 4.54
CA ILE A 256 18.35 -1.77 3.93
C ILE A 256 19.21 -2.94 3.45
N PHE A 257 18.88 -4.15 3.89
CA PHE A 257 19.67 -5.36 3.60
C PHE A 257 18.78 -6.51 3.12
N PHE A 258 19.03 -6.97 1.90
CA PHE A 258 18.30 -8.05 1.25
C PHE A 258 18.77 -9.43 1.71
N HIS A 259 17.81 -10.34 1.84
CA HIS A 259 18.02 -11.75 2.09
C HIS A 259 17.74 -12.51 0.79
N VAL A 260 18.79 -13.00 0.14
CA VAL A 260 18.68 -13.69 -1.15
C VAL A 260 19.14 -15.14 -1.05
N PRO A 261 18.60 -16.06 -1.87
CA PRO A 261 19.12 -17.42 -1.94
C PRO A 261 20.57 -17.44 -2.45
N GLY A 262 21.47 -18.05 -1.68
CA GLY A 262 22.86 -18.30 -2.06
C GLY A 262 23.01 -19.54 -2.94
N PRO A 263 24.18 -19.73 -3.58
CA PRO A 263 24.44 -20.86 -4.48
C PRO A 263 24.34 -22.24 -3.81
N ASP A 264 24.57 -22.30 -2.50
CA ASP A 264 24.52 -23.51 -1.66
C ASP A 264 23.15 -23.69 -0.98
N GLY A 265 22.15 -22.86 -1.33
CA GLY A 265 20.82 -22.86 -0.72
C GLY A 265 20.74 -22.13 0.63
N ARG A 266 21.85 -21.59 1.16
CA ARG A 266 21.83 -20.74 2.36
C ARG A 266 21.46 -19.31 2.00
N GLN A 267 20.80 -18.59 2.92
CA GLN A 267 20.52 -17.17 2.70
C GLN A 267 21.80 -16.34 2.78
N VAL A 268 21.99 -15.46 1.81
CA VAL A 268 23.03 -14.44 1.79
C VAL A 268 22.39 -13.09 2.09
N VAL A 269 23.02 -12.34 2.98
CA VAL A 269 22.60 -10.99 3.35
C VAL A 269 23.49 -10.00 2.62
N MET A 270 22.89 -9.08 1.86
CA MET A 270 23.62 -8.05 1.12
C MET A 270 22.95 -6.68 1.25
N PRO A 271 23.71 -5.57 1.31
CA PRO A 271 23.14 -4.24 1.31
C PRO A 271 22.34 -3.99 0.03
N LEU A 272 21.34 -3.11 0.10
CA LEU A 272 20.53 -2.76 -1.06
C LEU A 272 21.39 -2.15 -2.17
N ASP A 273 21.51 -2.89 -3.27
CA ASP A 273 21.95 -2.36 -4.54
C ASP A 273 21.08 -2.85 -5.70
N PHE A 274 20.26 -1.93 -6.22
CA PHE A 274 19.32 -2.22 -7.31
C PHE A 274 19.99 -2.82 -8.56
N ASN A 275 21.28 -2.52 -8.80
CA ASN A 275 22.00 -3.07 -9.96
C ASN A 275 22.68 -4.41 -9.67
N ALA A 276 22.92 -4.75 -8.40
CA ALA A 276 23.63 -5.96 -7.99
C ALA A 276 22.70 -7.03 -7.41
N LEU A 277 21.43 -6.71 -7.17
CA LEU A 277 20.44 -7.70 -6.73
C LEU A 277 20.28 -8.81 -7.78
N PRO A 278 20.17 -10.09 -7.36
CA PRO A 278 19.92 -11.20 -8.28
C PRO A 278 18.63 -10.98 -9.12
N PRO A 279 18.64 -11.41 -10.39
CA PRO A 279 17.44 -11.36 -11.22
C PRO A 279 16.24 -12.07 -10.58
N GLY A 280 15.05 -11.50 -10.73
CA GLY A 280 13.80 -12.10 -10.27
C GLY A 280 13.41 -11.79 -8.82
N ILE A 281 14.23 -11.06 -8.06
CA ILE A 281 13.87 -10.56 -6.72
C ILE A 281 12.91 -9.37 -6.84
N LEU A 282 13.33 -8.31 -7.53
CA LEU A 282 12.53 -7.12 -7.82
C LEU A 282 12.27 -7.01 -9.32
N GLN A 283 11.13 -6.42 -9.65
CA GLN A 283 10.81 -5.93 -10.98
C GLN A 283 10.64 -4.41 -10.91
N THR A 284 11.27 -3.72 -11.85
CA THR A 284 11.32 -2.25 -11.88
C THR A 284 10.38 -1.69 -12.94
N TYR A 285 9.62 -0.66 -12.57
CA TYR A 285 8.83 0.15 -13.49
C TYR A 285 9.23 1.62 -13.37
N SER A 286 9.57 2.25 -14.51
CA SER A 286 9.78 3.69 -14.57
C SER A 286 8.45 4.41 -14.77
N SER A 287 7.93 5.01 -13.69
CA SER A 287 6.64 5.72 -13.74
C SER A 287 6.72 7.09 -14.40
N SER A 288 7.91 7.70 -14.41
CA SER A 288 8.26 8.91 -15.13
C SER A 288 9.79 9.02 -15.23
N PRO A 289 10.35 9.92 -16.06
CA PRO A 289 11.81 10.04 -16.21
C PRO A 289 12.53 10.27 -14.88
N GLY A 290 13.33 9.28 -14.47
CA GLY A 290 14.09 9.31 -13.23
C GLY A 290 13.33 8.91 -11.97
N VAL A 291 12.09 8.41 -12.09
CA VAL A 291 11.29 7.88 -10.98
C VAL A 291 11.04 6.39 -11.19
N LEU A 292 11.40 5.58 -10.21
CA LEU A 292 11.39 4.13 -10.27
C LEU A 292 10.50 3.55 -9.16
N ARG A 293 9.77 2.50 -9.52
CA ARG A 293 8.85 1.74 -8.67
C ARG A 293 9.31 0.29 -8.70
N GLU A 294 9.64 -0.26 -7.54
CA GLU A 294 10.04 -1.65 -7.40
C GLU A 294 8.90 -2.48 -6.85
N PHE A 295 8.62 -3.62 -7.45
CA PHE A 295 7.58 -4.55 -7.00
C PHE A 295 8.04 -5.99 -7.11
N CYS A 296 7.36 -6.89 -6.39
CA CYS A 296 7.61 -8.33 -6.52
C CYS A 296 6.95 -8.84 -7.81
N GLY A 297 7.75 -9.32 -8.78
CA GLY A 297 7.23 -9.88 -10.03
C GLY A 297 6.39 -11.15 -9.90
N LYS A 298 6.39 -11.79 -8.71
CA LYS A 298 5.62 -13.02 -8.43
C LYS A 298 4.24 -12.77 -7.82
N CYS A 299 4.11 -11.82 -6.89
CA CYS A 299 2.84 -11.54 -6.20
C CYS A 299 2.30 -10.12 -6.41
N GLY A 300 3.07 -9.23 -7.04
CA GLY A 300 2.67 -7.85 -7.30
C GLY A 300 2.74 -6.93 -6.09
N ALA A 301 3.43 -7.33 -5.01
CA ALA A 301 3.58 -6.47 -3.85
C ALA A 301 4.44 -5.26 -4.23
N THR A 302 3.94 -4.04 -3.98
CA THR A 302 4.75 -2.82 -4.13
C THR A 302 5.81 -2.82 -3.03
N VAL A 303 7.08 -2.62 -3.37
CA VAL A 303 8.20 -2.71 -2.43
C VAL A 303 8.80 -1.34 -2.17
N PHE A 304 9.32 -0.69 -3.22
CA PHE A 304 10.02 0.58 -3.09
C PHE A 304 9.53 1.62 -4.07
N TRP A 305 9.68 2.87 -3.66
CA TRP A 305 9.82 3.99 -4.58
C TRP A 305 11.16 4.67 -4.34
N HIS A 306 11.78 5.09 -5.43
CA HIS A 306 12.99 5.91 -5.41
C HIS A 306 13.07 6.75 -6.68
N ASP A 307 13.86 7.79 -6.64
CA ASP A 307 14.10 8.63 -7.79
C ASP A 307 15.57 9.08 -7.86
N LYS A 308 15.92 9.73 -8.96
CA LYS A 308 17.28 10.28 -9.15
C LYS A 308 17.56 11.54 -8.33
N TRP A 309 16.56 12.15 -7.70
CA TRP A 309 16.66 13.43 -7.00
C TRP A 309 16.96 13.24 -5.50
N ARG A 310 16.50 12.12 -4.92
CA ARG A 310 16.80 11.62 -3.58
C ARG A 310 17.17 10.13 -3.62
N PRO A 311 18.24 9.74 -4.34
CA PRO A 311 18.54 8.35 -4.66
C PRO A 311 18.84 7.46 -3.45
N ASP A 312 19.20 8.06 -2.31
CA ASP A 312 19.62 7.34 -1.12
C ASP A 312 18.62 7.40 0.04
N VAL A 313 17.46 8.05 -0.12
CA VAL A 313 16.33 7.97 0.82
C VAL A 313 15.19 7.23 0.13
N ILE A 314 15.05 5.94 0.47
CA ILE A 314 14.15 5.01 -0.19
C ILE A 314 12.81 4.98 0.53
N ASP A 315 11.73 5.04 -0.25
CA ASP A 315 10.38 4.87 0.29
C ASP A 315 10.05 3.38 0.31
N ILE A 316 9.79 2.83 1.50
CA ILE A 316 9.46 1.42 1.70
C ILE A 316 7.97 1.29 1.98
N SER A 317 7.30 0.40 1.24
CA SER A 317 5.92 0.01 1.51
C SER A 317 5.79 -0.58 2.92
N VAL A 318 5.14 0.15 3.83
CA VAL A 318 5.02 -0.23 5.25
C VAL A 318 4.32 -1.58 5.41
N GLY A 319 3.41 -1.94 4.50
CA GLY A 319 2.69 -3.21 4.56
C GLY A 319 3.58 -4.46 4.46
N LEU A 320 4.85 -4.30 4.09
CA LEU A 320 5.82 -5.40 4.06
C LEU A 320 6.48 -5.68 5.40
N PHE A 321 6.47 -4.73 6.34
CA PHE A 321 7.13 -4.90 7.64
C PHE A 321 6.46 -5.99 8.48
N ARG A 322 7.30 -6.72 9.22
CA ARG A 322 6.91 -7.79 10.13
C ARG A 322 7.32 -7.43 11.56
N ALA A 323 6.95 -6.23 11.98
CA ALA A 323 7.22 -5.74 13.33
C ALA A 323 6.43 -6.58 14.36
N LYS A 324 7.01 -6.80 15.54
CA LYS A 324 6.41 -7.70 16.54
C LYS A 324 5.18 -7.06 17.18
N GLU A 325 5.23 -5.75 17.36
CA GLU A 325 4.20 -4.91 17.96
C GLU A 325 2.97 -4.72 17.08
N GLY A 326 3.10 -4.80 15.75
CA GLY A 326 1.97 -4.69 14.84
C GLY A 326 2.28 -4.05 13.49
N ALA A 327 1.21 -3.84 12.71
CA ALA A 327 1.26 -3.40 11.32
C ALA A 327 1.88 -1.99 11.13
N ARG A 328 1.67 -1.09 12.08
CA ARG A 328 2.17 0.29 12.04
C ARG A 328 3.63 0.42 12.47
N ALA A 329 4.21 -0.62 13.08
CA ALA A 329 5.62 -0.69 13.49
C ALA A 329 6.07 0.55 14.29
N GLU A 330 5.26 1.01 15.24
CA GLU A 330 5.43 2.30 15.93
C GLU A 330 6.70 2.39 16.79
N THR A 331 7.34 1.27 17.13
CA THR A 331 8.64 1.32 17.79
C THR A 331 9.76 1.70 16.82
N TRP A 332 9.54 1.54 15.51
CA TRP A 332 10.49 1.84 14.41
C TRP A 332 10.13 3.09 13.62
N LEU A 333 8.83 3.40 13.53
CA LEU A 333 8.30 4.44 12.68
C LEU A 333 7.66 5.56 13.52
N ASP A 334 7.96 6.80 13.16
CA ASP A 334 7.29 8.01 13.63
C ASP A 334 6.32 8.46 12.55
N TRP A 335 5.02 8.34 12.81
CA TRP A 335 3.98 8.59 11.81
C TRP A 335 3.66 10.08 11.71
N TRP A 336 3.69 10.60 10.49
CA TRP A 336 3.24 11.96 10.21
C TRP A 336 1.71 12.02 10.23
N THR A 337 1.17 12.76 11.19
CA THR A 337 -0.28 12.85 11.46
C THR A 337 -0.91 14.17 11.03
N GLU A 338 -0.12 15.15 10.59
CA GLU A 338 -0.65 16.48 10.25
C GLU A 338 -1.39 16.49 8.88
N ARG A 339 -1.01 15.59 7.96
CA ARG A 339 -1.65 15.45 6.66
C ARG A 339 -1.46 14.07 6.01
N CYS A 340 -2.29 13.80 5.01
CA CYS A 340 -1.99 12.81 3.97
C CYS A 340 -1.26 13.50 2.80
N SER A 341 -0.18 12.89 2.29
CA SER A 341 0.58 13.45 1.17
C SER A 341 -0.25 13.41 -0.12
N PHE A 342 -0.25 14.54 -0.86
CA PHE A 342 -0.97 14.77 -2.10
C PHE A 342 -2.47 14.47 -1.97
N GLU A 343 -3.06 14.79 -0.82
CA GLU A 343 -4.50 14.63 -0.58
C GLU A 343 -5.34 15.38 -1.63
N GLU A 344 -4.85 16.51 -2.13
CA GLU A 344 -5.47 17.29 -3.19
C GLU A 344 -5.59 16.51 -4.53
N GLU A 345 -4.84 15.43 -4.70
CA GLU A 345 -4.92 14.55 -5.86
C GLU A 345 -5.87 13.36 -5.69
N ALA A 346 -6.56 13.21 -4.55
CA ALA A 346 -7.43 12.06 -4.27
C ALA A 346 -8.46 11.82 -5.40
N GLU A 347 -8.98 12.89 -5.98
CA GLU A 347 -9.97 12.86 -7.07
C GLU A 347 -9.32 12.88 -8.47
N ARG A 348 -8.01 13.08 -8.58
CA ARG A 348 -7.33 13.29 -9.86
C ARG A 348 -7.48 12.06 -10.76
N GLY A 349 -7.97 12.28 -11.97
CA GLY A 349 -8.25 11.23 -12.95
C GLY A 349 -9.45 10.37 -12.60
N ARG A 350 -10.40 10.88 -11.80
CA ARG A 350 -11.68 10.26 -11.51
C ARG A 350 -12.86 11.16 -11.87
N ALA A 351 -14.04 10.55 -11.98
CA ALA A 351 -15.31 11.25 -12.11
C ALA A 351 -16.40 10.59 -11.24
N GLY A 352 -17.48 11.34 -11.01
CA GLY A 352 -18.70 10.80 -10.40
C GLY A 352 -18.50 10.16 -9.03
N GLU A 353 -19.10 8.98 -8.86
CA GLU A 353 -19.03 8.18 -7.62
C GLU A 353 -17.59 7.88 -7.20
N ALA A 354 -16.72 7.52 -8.14
CA ALA A 354 -15.34 7.15 -7.84
C ALA A 354 -14.54 8.31 -7.22
N ALA A 355 -14.76 9.53 -7.71
CA ALA A 355 -14.13 10.74 -7.14
C ALA A 355 -14.65 11.01 -5.71
N ARG A 356 -15.97 11.02 -5.51
CA ARG A 356 -16.58 11.27 -4.19
C ARG A 356 -16.19 10.22 -3.15
N LEU A 357 -16.17 8.94 -3.53
CA LEU A 357 -15.76 7.85 -2.64
C LEU A 357 -14.31 8.03 -2.16
N ALA A 358 -13.41 8.38 -3.08
CA ALA A 358 -12.01 8.62 -2.74
C ALA A 358 -11.82 9.84 -1.84
N ARG A 359 -12.48 10.97 -2.17
CA ARG A 359 -12.44 12.20 -1.35
C ARG A 359 -12.91 11.94 0.08
N ARG A 360 -14.07 11.28 0.24
CA ARG A 360 -14.62 10.92 1.56
C ARG A 360 -13.67 10.07 2.39
N LEU A 361 -13.01 9.09 1.77
CA LEU A 361 -12.02 8.25 2.45
C LEU A 361 -10.80 9.06 2.91
N VAL A 362 -10.24 9.89 2.04
CA VAL A 362 -9.07 10.72 2.36
C VAL A 362 -9.41 11.78 3.42
N ASP A 363 -10.60 12.38 3.36
CA ASP A 363 -11.09 13.28 4.42
C ASP A 363 -11.23 12.56 5.77
N GLY A 364 -11.76 11.34 5.76
CA GLY A 364 -11.84 10.50 6.96
C GLY A 364 -10.45 10.22 7.53
N LEU A 365 -9.50 9.85 6.67
CA LEU A 365 -8.11 9.61 7.05
C LEU A 365 -7.46 10.85 7.66
N GLU A 366 -7.57 12.02 7.03
CA GLU A 366 -6.97 13.25 7.55
C GLU A 366 -7.55 13.66 8.89
N ARG A 367 -8.87 13.51 9.08
CA ARG A 367 -9.50 13.74 10.39
C ARG A 367 -8.95 12.79 11.45
N GLY A 368 -8.88 11.49 11.13
CA GLY A 368 -8.39 10.47 12.07
C GLY A 368 -6.90 10.62 12.42
N LEU A 369 -6.07 11.01 11.46
CA LEU A 369 -4.65 11.33 11.68
C LEU A 369 -4.51 12.50 12.66
N ARG A 370 -5.22 13.61 12.41
CA ARG A 370 -5.16 14.82 13.26
C ARG A 370 -5.74 14.60 14.65
N SER A 371 -6.78 13.79 14.80
CA SER A 371 -7.33 13.45 16.12
C SER A 371 -6.41 12.54 16.94
N GLY A 372 -5.73 11.59 16.28
CA GLY A 372 -4.80 10.67 16.93
C GLY A 372 -3.51 11.33 17.44
N ALA A 373 -3.15 12.50 16.89
CA ALA A 373 -1.98 13.27 17.32
C ALA A 373 -2.07 13.79 18.78
N GLY A 374 -3.27 13.80 19.38
CA GLY A 374 -3.49 14.26 20.76
C GLY A 374 -3.33 13.18 21.84
N GLU A 375 -3.15 11.91 21.47
CA GLU A 375 -3.10 10.77 22.40
C GLU A 375 -1.72 10.09 22.51
N SER A 376 -0.70 10.59 21.78
CA SER A 376 0.65 10.01 21.70
C SER A 376 1.69 10.66 22.61
#